data_AF-A0A350XX04-F1
#
_entry.id   AF-A0A350XX04-F1
#
_cell.length_a   1.000
_cell.length_b   1.000
_cell.length_c   1.000
_cell.angle_alpha   90.00
_cell.angle_beta   90.00
_cell.angle_gamma   90.00
#
_symmetry.space_group_name_H-M   'P 1'
#
loop_
_entity.id
_entity.type
_entity.pdbx_description
1 polymer ?
#
loop_
_entity_poly.entity_id
_entity_poly.type
_entity_poly.pdbx_seq_one_letter_code
_entity_poly.pdbx_strand_id
1 'polypeptide(L)'
;MKRYIKMIISSLLALVLMLSVGAAAFAEDEAENSAKLTIISSNVAGLPIPSKFDKDGKVVPKTQKIMGEMLNNSGIDIICVQEDFQYHAILAKQMTNYPYQTYTSGGVPVGDGLNVFSKYPIYNIERVEWETYNGILDAANDGLTPKGFLKCTVDFNGVLVDVYDTHLDANGSLADCAAKKAQLEQLKAYINENSKDMPVVITGDMNIAMHCDINAEFYPVMIENGGFKDAWSEYCNDGVYFTDRLSAEQNAEYEAKFGGGYWGRWDSVERVVYRSSSNVELTPTDFRYEDYNNRDGHGAVTDHNVMICELTVTANDYVAPAIDLNKQQKEPFADRIVRTVKLTARCIYRILTDLIAKIKSGEITIK
;
A
#
# COMPACT_ATOMS: atom_id res chain seq x y z
N MET A 1 62.57 -20.98 49.00
CA MET A 1 62.13 -19.75 48.30
C MET A 1 61.63 -19.99 46.87
N LYS A 2 62.41 -20.60 45.97
CA LYS A 2 62.03 -20.74 44.54
C LYS A 2 60.74 -21.53 44.24
N ARG A 3 60.38 -22.52 45.06
CA ARG A 3 59.17 -23.35 44.86
C ARG A 3 57.87 -22.64 45.26
N TYR A 4 57.90 -21.90 46.37
CA TYR A 4 56.77 -21.10 46.85
C TYR A 4 56.47 -19.92 45.91
N ILE A 5 57.51 -19.26 45.39
CA ILE A 5 57.35 -18.17 44.41
C ILE A 5 56.72 -18.69 43.11
N LYS A 6 57.13 -19.88 42.62
CA LYS A 6 56.49 -20.50 41.44
C LYS A 6 55.02 -20.84 41.67
N MET A 7 54.66 -21.36 42.85
CA MET A 7 53.25 -21.62 43.18
C MET A 7 52.42 -20.34 43.18
N ILE A 8 52.92 -19.27 43.80
CA ILE A 8 52.20 -17.98 43.86
C ILE A 8 52.03 -17.39 42.45
N ILE A 9 53.08 -17.44 41.61
CA ILE A 9 53.00 -16.96 40.23
C ILE A 9 52.02 -17.80 39.39
N SER A 10 52.04 -19.13 39.53
CA SER A 10 51.09 -20.00 38.82
C SER A 10 49.64 -19.80 39.30
N SER A 11 49.42 -19.56 40.60
CA SER A 11 48.09 -19.25 41.14
C SER A 11 47.58 -17.88 40.67
N LEU A 12 48.45 -16.86 40.61
CA LEU A 12 48.11 -15.55 40.04
C LEU A 12 47.83 -15.64 38.54
N LEU A 13 48.62 -16.42 37.78
CA LEU A 13 48.40 -16.61 36.35
C LEU A 13 47.08 -17.35 36.08
N ALA A 14 46.73 -18.35 36.90
CA ALA A 14 45.45 -19.04 36.82
C ALA A 14 44.27 -18.11 37.19
N LEU A 15 44.45 -17.22 38.17
CA LEU A 15 43.42 -16.23 38.52
C LEU A 15 43.22 -15.19 37.41
N VAL A 16 44.31 -14.72 36.77
CA VAL A 16 44.27 -13.78 35.64
C VAL A 16 43.64 -14.44 34.40
N LEU A 17 43.96 -15.72 34.14
CA LEU A 17 43.33 -16.50 33.07
C LEU A 17 41.84 -16.77 33.33
N MET A 18 41.42 -16.92 34.59
CA MET A 18 40.01 -17.07 34.95
C MET A 18 39.24 -15.73 34.96
N LEU A 19 39.91 -14.60 35.22
CA LEU A 19 39.34 -13.26 35.09
C LEU A 19 39.23 -12.79 33.62
N SER A 20 40.10 -13.28 32.73
CA SER A 20 40.02 -12.99 31.29
C SER A 20 38.97 -13.80 30.53
N VAL A 21 38.33 -14.78 31.18
CA VAL A 21 37.23 -15.60 30.61
C VAL A 21 35.85 -15.04 31.02
N GLY A 22 35.81 -13.98 31.84
CA GLY A 22 34.58 -13.28 32.20
C GLY A 22 34.29 -12.07 31.31
N ALA A 23 33.10 -12.05 30.71
CA ALA A 23 32.40 -10.93 30.06
C ALA A 23 32.58 -10.69 28.54
N ALA A 24 33.35 -11.50 27.79
CA ALA A 24 33.45 -11.35 26.32
C ALA A 24 32.87 -12.53 25.50
N ALA A 25 32.22 -13.51 26.13
CA ALA A 25 31.73 -14.72 25.48
C ALA A 25 30.25 -15.06 25.74
N PHE A 26 29.48 -14.14 26.32
CA PHE A 26 28.01 -14.21 26.43
C PHE A 26 27.38 -12.82 26.29
N ALA A 27 27.92 -11.98 25.41
CA ALA A 27 27.03 -11.15 24.62
C ALA A 27 26.71 -12.01 23.40
N GLU A 28 25.71 -12.89 23.53
CA GLU A 28 24.78 -12.97 22.41
C GLU A 28 24.34 -11.51 22.26
N ASP A 29 24.76 -10.85 21.18
CA ASP A 29 23.92 -9.79 20.65
C ASP A 29 22.55 -10.48 20.56
N GLU A 30 21.63 -10.18 21.49
CA GLU A 30 20.22 -10.26 21.19
C GLU A 30 20.11 -9.40 19.94
N ALA A 31 20.19 -10.04 18.77
CA ALA A 31 19.82 -9.41 17.53
C ALA A 31 18.49 -8.75 17.87
N GLU A 32 18.41 -7.43 17.76
CA GLU A 32 17.15 -6.73 17.95
C GLU A 32 16.14 -7.52 17.12
N ASN A 33 15.22 -8.21 17.79
CA ASN A 33 14.15 -8.97 17.15
C ASN A 33 13.18 -8.03 16.41
N SER A 34 13.56 -6.76 16.23
CA SER A 34 12.86 -5.65 15.64
C SER A 34 13.66 -5.08 14.47
N ALA A 35 13.04 -4.97 13.29
CA ALA A 35 13.63 -4.28 12.15
C ALA A 35 12.63 -3.28 11.56
N LYS A 36 13.14 -2.22 10.91
CA LYS A 36 12.31 -1.18 10.31
C LYS A 36 11.93 -1.54 8.88
N LEU A 37 10.63 -1.55 8.61
CA LEU A 37 10.04 -1.73 7.29
C LEU A 37 9.40 -0.41 6.84
N THR A 38 9.80 0.10 5.69
CA THR A 38 9.20 1.31 5.11
C THR A 38 8.33 0.99 3.90
N ILE A 39 7.16 1.64 3.81
CA ILE A 39 6.20 1.43 2.72
C ILE A 39 5.71 2.77 2.12
N ILE A 40 5.57 2.80 0.79
CA ILE A 40 4.89 3.86 0.04
C ILE A 40 3.53 3.36 -0.49
N SER A 41 2.53 4.24 -0.46
CA SER A 41 1.41 4.23 -1.39
C SER A 41 1.49 5.44 -2.31
N SER A 42 1.35 5.23 -3.61
CA SER A 42 1.36 6.31 -4.60
C SER A 42 0.38 6.02 -5.73
N ASN A 43 -0.71 6.78 -5.81
CA ASN A 43 -1.47 6.88 -7.04
C ASN A 43 -0.63 7.68 -8.05
N VAL A 44 -0.19 7.01 -9.12
CA VAL A 44 0.76 7.60 -10.07
C VAL A 44 0.10 8.35 -11.21
N ALA A 45 -1.24 8.36 -11.31
CA ALA A 45 -1.99 8.98 -12.40
C ALA A 45 -1.55 8.51 -13.80
N GLY A 46 -1.42 7.19 -13.99
CA GLY A 46 -0.92 6.55 -15.22
C GLY A 46 -1.97 6.28 -16.31
N LEU A 47 -3.08 7.02 -16.30
CA LEU A 47 -4.17 6.90 -17.27
C LEU A 47 -3.76 7.41 -18.68
N PRO A 48 -4.33 6.86 -19.77
CA PRO A 48 -4.03 7.25 -21.15
C PRO A 48 -4.71 8.57 -21.57
N ILE A 49 -4.64 9.61 -20.74
CA ILE A 49 -5.29 10.90 -21.00
C ILE A 49 -4.37 11.75 -21.89
N PRO A 50 -4.81 12.17 -23.10
CA PRO A 50 -4.04 13.10 -23.91
C PRO A 50 -3.88 14.44 -23.19
N SER A 51 -2.69 15.04 -23.23
CA SER A 51 -2.37 16.27 -22.47
C SER A 51 -3.33 17.44 -22.71
N LYS A 52 -3.91 17.54 -23.91
CA LYS A 52 -4.95 18.54 -24.26
C LYS A 52 -6.27 18.41 -23.48
N PHE A 53 -6.49 17.27 -22.83
CA PHE A 53 -7.67 16.94 -22.03
C PHE A 53 -7.32 16.72 -20.56
N ASP A 54 -6.05 16.85 -20.19
CA ASP A 54 -5.61 16.81 -18.81
C ASP A 54 -5.77 18.19 -18.18
N LYS A 55 -6.40 18.27 -17.00
CA LYS A 55 -6.68 19.54 -16.30
C LYS A 55 -5.42 20.35 -15.98
N ASP A 56 -4.29 19.67 -15.79
CA ASP A 56 -3.01 20.26 -15.41
C ASP A 56 -2.02 20.28 -16.60
N GLY A 57 -2.49 19.90 -17.79
CA GLY A 57 -1.68 19.80 -19.00
C GLY A 57 -0.60 18.72 -18.94
N LYS A 58 -0.74 17.72 -18.05
CA LYS A 58 0.25 16.66 -17.85
C LYS A 58 0.52 15.91 -19.15
N VAL A 59 1.80 15.67 -19.42
CA VAL A 59 2.22 14.71 -20.46
C VAL A 59 2.51 13.40 -19.75
N VAL A 60 1.50 12.53 -19.64
CA VAL A 60 1.56 11.33 -18.79
C VAL A 60 2.84 10.49 -18.99
N PRO A 61 3.30 10.17 -20.22
CA PRO A 61 4.57 9.46 -20.39
C PRO A 61 5.79 10.12 -19.70
N LYS A 62 5.83 11.46 -19.70
CA LYS A 62 6.90 12.23 -19.05
C LYS A 62 6.74 12.18 -17.54
N THR A 63 5.53 12.34 -17.01
CA THR A 63 5.29 12.30 -15.56
C THR A 63 5.54 10.90 -14.99
N GLN A 64 5.19 9.83 -15.71
CA GLN A 64 5.50 8.45 -15.28
C GLN A 64 7.00 8.17 -15.21
N LYS A 65 7.78 8.74 -16.12
CA LYS A 65 9.24 8.68 -16.03
C LYS A 65 9.74 9.38 -14.76
N ILE A 66 9.30 10.62 -14.53
CA ILE A 66 9.71 11.43 -13.37
C ILE A 66 9.29 10.76 -12.05
N MET A 67 8.05 10.26 -11.98
CA MET A 67 7.54 9.52 -10.83
C MET A 67 8.38 8.27 -10.57
N GLY A 68 8.68 7.48 -11.60
CA GLY A 68 9.57 6.33 -11.47
C GLY A 68 10.97 6.70 -10.96
N GLU A 69 11.56 7.81 -11.43
CA GLU A 69 12.85 8.31 -10.93
C GLU A 69 12.77 8.71 -9.44
N MET A 70 11.73 9.44 -9.02
CA MET A 70 11.53 9.84 -7.62
C MET A 70 11.28 8.64 -6.70
N LEU A 71 10.42 7.70 -7.10
CA LEU A 71 10.13 6.47 -6.35
C LEU A 71 11.37 5.59 -6.24
N ASN A 72 12.13 5.43 -7.33
CA ASN A 72 13.37 4.66 -7.33
C ASN A 72 14.41 5.19 -6.34
N ASN A 73 14.47 6.51 -6.17
CA ASN A 73 15.42 7.20 -5.30
C ASN A 73 14.89 7.50 -3.89
N SER A 74 13.66 7.08 -3.57
CA SER A 74 13.02 7.35 -2.27
C SER A 74 13.71 6.67 -1.08
N GLY A 75 14.47 5.59 -1.33
CA GLY A 75 15.11 4.79 -0.28
C GLY A 75 14.14 3.86 0.48
N ILE A 76 12.87 3.81 0.10
CA ILE A 76 11.82 3.01 0.75
C ILE A 76 11.92 1.52 0.40
N ASP A 77 11.42 0.62 1.25
CA ASP A 77 11.57 -0.83 1.08
C ASP A 77 10.54 -1.47 0.15
N ILE A 78 9.27 -1.07 0.32
CA ILE A 78 8.14 -1.57 -0.48
C ILE A 78 7.38 -0.37 -1.04
N ILE A 79 7.09 -0.39 -2.34
CA ILE A 79 6.33 0.66 -3.02
C ILE A 79 5.13 0.01 -3.70
N CYS A 80 3.95 0.42 -3.27
CA CYS A 80 2.68 0.07 -3.88
C CYS A 80 2.19 1.25 -4.73
N VAL A 81 1.84 1.00 -5.99
CA VAL A 81 1.37 2.03 -6.92
C VAL A 81 -0.02 1.73 -7.45
N GLN A 82 -0.87 2.76 -7.46
CA GLN A 82 -2.21 2.74 -8.02
C GLN A 82 -2.27 3.57 -9.30
N GLU A 83 -3.27 3.31 -10.14
CA GLU A 83 -3.41 3.88 -11.50
C GLU A 83 -2.21 3.67 -12.43
N ASP A 84 -1.39 2.67 -12.16
CA ASP A 84 -0.28 2.29 -13.04
C ASP A 84 -0.79 1.45 -14.23
N PHE A 85 -1.49 2.12 -15.14
CA PHE A 85 -2.16 1.52 -16.30
C PHE A 85 -1.29 1.52 -17.57
N GLN A 86 -1.43 2.54 -18.43
CA GLN A 86 -0.97 2.48 -19.83
C GLN A 86 0.56 2.57 -19.98
N TYR A 87 1.22 3.15 -18.98
CA TYR A 87 2.60 3.59 -19.06
C TYR A 87 3.53 2.89 -18.07
N HIS A 88 3.10 1.77 -17.48
CA HIS A 88 3.88 0.93 -16.56
C HIS A 88 5.31 0.67 -17.03
N ALA A 89 5.49 0.34 -18.31
CA ALA A 89 6.84 0.07 -18.85
C ALA A 89 7.80 1.27 -18.74
N ILE A 90 7.29 2.50 -18.73
CA ILE A 90 8.09 3.73 -18.57
C ILE A 90 8.49 3.91 -17.12
N LEU A 91 7.53 3.77 -16.19
CA LEU A 91 7.75 3.86 -14.75
C LEU A 91 8.68 2.74 -14.26
N ALA A 92 8.33 1.48 -14.54
CA ALA A 92 9.07 0.29 -14.09
C ALA A 92 10.52 0.26 -14.61
N LYS A 93 10.78 0.86 -15.79
CA LYS A 93 12.15 1.00 -16.32
C LYS A 93 13.05 1.84 -15.40
N GLN A 94 12.50 2.75 -14.61
CA GLN A 94 13.27 3.57 -13.68
C GLN A 94 13.52 2.87 -12.34
N MET A 95 12.73 1.85 -11.99
CA MET A 95 12.72 1.16 -10.70
C MET A 95 13.89 0.17 -10.53
N THR A 96 15.11 0.57 -10.91
CA THR A 96 16.31 -0.30 -10.92
C THR A 96 16.78 -0.75 -9.54
N ASN A 97 16.39 -0.03 -8.48
CA ASN A 97 16.74 -0.37 -7.10
C ASN A 97 15.81 -1.43 -6.48
N TYR A 98 14.76 -1.84 -7.18
CA TYR A 98 13.72 -2.76 -6.70
C TYR A 98 13.74 -4.04 -7.55
N PRO A 99 14.53 -5.05 -7.17
CA PRO A 99 14.70 -6.27 -7.98
C PRO A 99 13.45 -7.18 -8.00
N TYR A 100 12.52 -7.02 -7.07
CA TYR A 100 11.30 -7.81 -6.99
C TYR A 100 10.10 -6.95 -7.34
N GLN A 101 9.41 -7.29 -8.43
CA GLN A 101 8.33 -6.48 -8.98
C GLN A 101 7.21 -7.38 -9.47
N THR A 102 5.97 -6.92 -9.33
CA THR A 102 4.82 -7.61 -9.93
C THR A 102 4.74 -7.35 -11.42
N TYR A 103 4.31 -8.36 -12.20
CA TYR A 103 3.91 -8.13 -13.59
C TYR A 103 2.62 -7.30 -13.64
N THR A 104 2.61 -6.30 -14.53
CA THR A 104 1.42 -5.49 -14.83
C THR A 104 0.25 -6.33 -15.32
N SER A 105 -0.95 -5.98 -14.86
CA SER A 105 -2.22 -6.54 -15.34
C SER A 105 -2.64 -5.96 -16.71
N GLY A 106 -1.99 -4.91 -17.19
CA GLY A 106 -2.23 -4.26 -18.49
C GLY A 106 -2.73 -2.81 -18.37
N GLY A 107 -2.98 -2.17 -19.51
CA GLY A 107 -3.61 -0.84 -19.55
C GLY A 107 -5.14 -0.91 -19.44
N VAL A 108 -5.79 0.25 -19.38
CA VAL A 108 -7.26 0.37 -19.46
C VAL A 108 -7.76 -0.19 -20.80
N PRO A 109 -8.85 -0.96 -20.85
CA PRO A 109 -9.77 -1.35 -19.76
C PRO A 109 -9.48 -2.73 -19.13
N VAL A 110 -8.26 -3.26 -19.32
CA VAL A 110 -7.90 -4.66 -19.02
C VAL A 110 -7.20 -4.79 -17.67
N GLY A 111 -6.42 -3.80 -17.27
CA GLY A 111 -5.66 -3.81 -16.03
C GLY A 111 -6.41 -3.23 -14.83
N ASP A 112 -6.02 -3.69 -13.65
CA ASP A 112 -6.47 -3.16 -12.35
C ASP A 112 -5.72 -1.88 -11.92
N GLY A 113 -4.57 -1.59 -12.53
CA GLY A 113 -3.75 -0.41 -12.23
C GLY A 113 -2.88 -0.54 -10.98
N LEU A 114 -2.73 -1.74 -10.43
CA LEU A 114 -2.00 -2.00 -9.18
C LEU A 114 -0.66 -2.69 -9.45
N ASN A 115 0.43 -2.20 -8.88
CA ASN A 115 1.73 -2.88 -8.94
C ASN A 115 2.57 -2.66 -7.68
N VAL A 116 3.40 -3.65 -7.35
CA VAL A 116 4.32 -3.60 -6.21
C VAL A 116 5.76 -3.68 -6.70
N PHE A 117 6.62 -2.82 -6.15
CA PHE A 117 8.06 -2.82 -6.29
C PHE A 117 8.69 -3.01 -4.89
N SER A 118 9.56 -4.00 -4.73
CA SER A 118 10.13 -4.35 -3.43
C SER A 118 11.63 -4.60 -3.53
N LYS A 119 12.35 -4.20 -2.47
CA LYS A 119 13.73 -4.62 -2.22
C LYS A 119 13.82 -6.07 -1.74
N TYR A 120 12.71 -6.61 -1.24
CA TYR A 120 12.58 -7.93 -0.64
C TYR A 120 11.84 -8.90 -1.56
N PRO A 121 12.13 -10.21 -1.52
CA PRO A 121 11.42 -11.20 -2.32
C PRO A 121 9.91 -11.14 -2.11
N ILE A 122 9.14 -11.25 -3.20
CA ILE A 122 7.68 -11.31 -3.18
C ILE A 122 7.18 -12.63 -3.77
N TYR A 123 6.15 -13.20 -3.15
CA TYR A 123 5.56 -14.50 -3.46
C TYR A 123 4.05 -14.44 -3.40
N ASN A 124 3.38 -15.48 -3.90
CA ASN A 124 1.94 -15.69 -3.76
C ASN A 124 1.13 -14.45 -4.20
N ILE A 125 1.46 -13.94 -5.39
CA ILE A 125 0.83 -12.76 -5.97
C ILE A 125 -0.57 -13.13 -6.46
N GLU A 126 -1.59 -12.47 -5.93
CA GLU A 126 -3.00 -12.62 -6.34
C GLU A 126 -3.59 -11.26 -6.66
N ARG A 127 -4.53 -11.20 -7.63
CA ARG A 127 -5.24 -9.99 -8.02
C ARG A 127 -6.74 -10.29 -8.01
N VAL A 128 -7.50 -9.52 -7.24
CA VAL A 128 -8.93 -9.77 -7.00
C VAL A 128 -9.73 -8.54 -7.40
N GLU A 129 -10.61 -8.68 -8.38
CA GLU A 129 -11.53 -7.62 -8.83
C GLU A 129 -12.64 -7.38 -7.79
N TRP A 130 -13.06 -6.12 -7.63
CA TRP A 130 -14.22 -5.78 -6.81
C TRP A 130 -15.51 -6.35 -7.40
N GLU A 131 -16.36 -6.90 -6.54
CA GLU A 131 -17.68 -7.39 -6.94
C GLU A 131 -18.69 -6.25 -7.12
N THR A 132 -18.48 -5.15 -6.39
CA THR A 132 -19.34 -3.96 -6.39
C THR A 132 -18.52 -2.73 -6.76
N TYR A 133 -19.10 -1.86 -7.59
CA TYR A 133 -18.55 -0.56 -7.96
C TYR A 133 -19.71 0.42 -8.24
N ASN A 134 -19.42 1.72 -8.23
CA ASN A 134 -20.31 2.76 -8.72
C ASN A 134 -19.76 3.39 -10.01
N GLY A 135 -20.66 3.79 -10.92
CA GLY A 135 -20.28 4.52 -12.13
C GLY A 135 -19.80 3.69 -13.32
N ILE A 136 -20.32 4.02 -14.51
CA ILE A 136 -19.84 3.49 -15.81
C ILE A 136 -19.50 4.65 -16.77
N LEU A 137 -20.45 5.53 -17.08
CA LEU A 137 -20.22 6.77 -17.84
C LEU A 137 -20.24 8.03 -16.96
N ASP A 138 -20.42 7.83 -15.65
CA ASP A 138 -20.49 8.81 -14.58
C ASP A 138 -19.67 8.33 -13.37
N ALA A 139 -19.69 9.11 -12.28
CA ALA A 139 -19.06 8.76 -11.00
C ALA A 139 -17.64 8.18 -11.14
N ALA A 140 -16.76 8.89 -11.85
CA ALA A 140 -15.36 8.51 -12.12
C ALA A 140 -15.12 7.20 -12.90
N ASN A 141 -16.18 6.56 -13.42
CA ASN A 141 -16.07 5.44 -14.36
C ASN A 141 -15.41 4.18 -13.78
N ASP A 142 -15.50 3.98 -12.46
CA ASP A 142 -14.79 2.90 -11.74
C ASP A 142 -15.14 1.50 -12.26
N GLY A 143 -16.36 1.30 -12.78
CA GLY A 143 -16.76 0.04 -13.40
C GLY A 143 -16.24 -0.22 -14.82
N LEU A 144 -15.42 0.67 -15.42
CA LEU A 144 -14.86 0.46 -16.76
C LEU A 144 -13.60 -0.40 -16.79
N THR A 145 -12.96 -0.62 -15.65
CA THR A 145 -11.71 -1.39 -15.52
C THR A 145 -11.85 -2.36 -14.33
N PRO A 146 -11.11 -3.49 -14.27
CA PRO A 146 -11.21 -4.41 -13.14
C PRO A 146 -10.47 -3.89 -11.90
N LYS A 147 -10.90 -2.76 -11.32
CA LYS A 147 -10.38 -2.28 -10.03
C LYS A 147 -10.56 -3.35 -8.94
N GLY A 148 -9.69 -3.33 -7.94
CA GLY A 148 -9.57 -4.42 -7.00
C GLY A 148 -8.47 -4.20 -5.97
N PHE A 149 -7.91 -5.32 -5.52
CA PHE A 149 -6.69 -5.36 -4.72
C PHE A 149 -5.69 -6.39 -5.26
N LEU A 150 -4.41 -6.11 -5.05
CA LEU A 150 -3.29 -7.01 -5.30
C LEU A 150 -2.75 -7.47 -3.94
N LYS A 151 -2.70 -8.78 -3.72
CA LYS A 151 -2.06 -9.40 -2.55
C LYS A 151 -0.70 -9.95 -2.95
N CYS A 152 0.32 -9.78 -2.12
CA CYS A 152 1.57 -10.54 -2.20
C CYS A 152 2.12 -10.83 -0.80
N THR A 153 2.89 -11.91 -0.68
CA THR A 153 3.64 -12.25 0.54
C THR A 153 5.08 -11.78 0.37
N VAL A 154 5.53 -10.86 1.23
CA VAL A 154 6.89 -10.32 1.22
C VAL A 154 7.72 -11.04 2.28
N ASP A 155 8.91 -11.50 1.90
CA ASP A 155 9.91 -12.05 2.82
C ASP A 155 10.83 -10.93 3.33
N PHE A 156 10.42 -10.31 4.43
CA PHE A 156 11.16 -9.23 5.09
C PHE A 156 12.14 -9.83 6.11
N ASN A 157 13.38 -10.06 5.68
CA ASN A 157 14.45 -10.60 6.51
C ASN A 157 14.09 -11.92 7.23
N GLY A 158 13.35 -12.80 6.56
CA GLY A 158 12.86 -14.07 7.12
C GLY A 158 11.47 -14.00 7.75
N VAL A 159 10.93 -12.80 8.00
CA VAL A 159 9.55 -12.59 8.46
C VAL A 159 8.64 -12.45 7.25
N LEU A 160 7.63 -13.31 7.15
CA LEU A 160 6.68 -13.27 6.05
C LEU A 160 5.54 -12.30 6.41
N VAL A 161 5.36 -11.26 5.61
CA VAL A 161 4.31 -10.25 5.77
C VAL A 161 3.43 -10.26 4.53
N ASP A 162 2.11 -10.38 4.72
CA ASP A 162 1.18 -10.24 3.61
C ASP A 162 0.89 -8.75 3.37
N VAL A 163 1.22 -8.29 2.17
CA VAL A 163 1.03 -6.91 1.72
C VAL A 163 -0.08 -6.85 0.69
N TYR A 164 -1.01 -5.93 0.89
CA TYR A 164 -2.13 -5.65 0.01
C TYR A 164 -2.02 -4.24 -0.54
N ASP A 165 -2.05 -4.12 -1.87
CA ASP A 165 -2.21 -2.85 -2.58
C ASP A 165 -3.66 -2.75 -3.08
N THR A 166 -4.34 -1.63 -2.85
CA THR A 166 -5.77 -1.48 -3.16
C THR A 166 -6.10 -0.14 -3.82
N HIS A 167 -7.13 -0.13 -4.66
CA HIS A 167 -7.74 1.10 -5.17
C HIS A 167 -9.27 0.97 -5.10
N LEU A 168 -9.90 1.68 -4.15
CA LEU A 168 -11.34 1.67 -3.95
C LEU A 168 -12.08 2.60 -4.95
N ASP A 169 -13.40 2.52 -4.94
CA ASP A 169 -14.30 3.43 -5.66
C ASP A 169 -13.96 4.90 -5.38
N ALA A 170 -14.06 5.78 -6.37
CA ALA A 170 -13.68 7.19 -6.21
C ALA A 170 -14.86 8.06 -5.70
N ASN A 171 -14.64 9.37 -5.59
CA ASN A 171 -15.63 10.38 -5.17
C ASN A 171 -16.22 10.13 -3.76
N GLY A 172 -17.42 10.64 -3.43
CA GLY A 172 -17.93 10.68 -2.05
C GLY A 172 -19.45 10.78 -1.92
N SER A 173 -20.20 10.45 -2.99
CA SER A 173 -21.65 10.33 -2.90
C SER A 173 -22.06 9.15 -2.03
N LEU A 174 -23.33 9.08 -1.62
CA LEU A 174 -23.83 7.93 -0.84
C LEU A 174 -23.70 6.60 -1.59
N ALA A 175 -23.80 6.61 -2.92
CA ALA A 175 -23.60 5.43 -3.75
C ALA A 175 -22.12 5.01 -3.79
N ASP A 176 -21.20 5.98 -3.93
CA ASP A 176 -19.75 5.72 -3.86
C ASP A 176 -19.38 5.14 -2.50
N CYS A 177 -19.87 5.74 -1.42
CA CYS A 177 -19.63 5.26 -0.05
C CYS A 177 -20.19 3.85 0.19
N ALA A 178 -21.37 3.53 -0.36
CA ALA A 178 -21.92 2.18 -0.28
C ALA A 178 -21.07 1.15 -1.04
N ALA A 179 -20.54 1.52 -2.21
CA ALA A 179 -19.62 0.67 -2.97
C ALA A 179 -18.30 0.45 -2.21
N LYS A 180 -17.69 1.52 -1.67
CA LYS A 180 -16.49 1.43 -0.82
C LYS A 180 -16.69 0.52 0.39
N LYS A 181 -17.82 0.66 1.09
CA LYS A 181 -18.15 -0.23 2.22
C LYS A 181 -18.18 -1.69 1.78
N ALA A 182 -18.83 -2.00 0.66
CA ALA A 182 -18.89 -3.37 0.13
C ALA A 182 -17.50 -3.90 -0.26
N GLN A 183 -16.65 -3.05 -0.85
CA GLN A 183 -15.27 -3.39 -1.20
C GLN A 183 -14.40 -3.64 0.04
N LEU A 184 -14.54 -2.82 1.10
CA LEU A 184 -13.86 -3.04 2.39
C LEU A 184 -14.30 -4.36 3.04
N GLU A 185 -15.59 -4.68 2.99
CA GLU A 185 -16.11 -5.96 3.48
C GLU A 185 -15.55 -7.15 2.68
N GLN A 186 -15.49 -7.04 1.35
CA GLN A 186 -14.86 -8.04 0.48
C GLN A 186 -13.37 -8.22 0.82
N LEU A 187 -12.62 -7.13 0.99
CA LEU A 187 -11.19 -7.17 1.35
C LEU A 187 -10.99 -7.82 2.73
N LYS A 188 -11.75 -7.41 3.74
CA LYS A 188 -11.72 -8.00 5.09
C LYS A 188 -12.00 -9.49 5.05
N ALA A 189 -13.04 -9.92 4.33
CA ALA A 189 -13.39 -11.33 4.18
C ALA A 189 -12.23 -12.13 3.54
N TYR A 190 -11.65 -11.59 2.46
CA TYR A 190 -10.52 -12.22 1.80
C TYR A 190 -9.29 -12.36 2.72
N ILE A 191 -8.94 -11.32 3.49
CA ILE A 191 -7.82 -11.36 4.43
C ILE A 191 -8.06 -12.38 5.56
N ASN A 192 -9.29 -12.47 6.06
CA ASN A 192 -9.65 -13.43 7.11
C ASN A 192 -9.54 -14.88 6.63
N GLU A 193 -9.74 -15.14 5.34
CA GLU A 193 -9.58 -16.47 4.75
C GLU A 193 -8.13 -16.77 4.37
N ASN A 194 -7.44 -15.81 3.74
CA ASN A 194 -6.17 -16.06 3.06
C ASN A 194 -4.91 -15.64 3.86
N SER A 195 -5.09 -14.87 4.94
CA SER A 195 -3.97 -14.32 5.72
C SER A 195 -4.22 -14.39 7.22
N LYS A 196 -5.12 -15.25 7.70
CA LYS A 196 -5.58 -15.31 9.10
C LYS A 196 -4.46 -15.21 10.15
N ASP A 197 -3.38 -15.98 9.96
CA ASP A 197 -2.28 -16.10 10.92
C ASP A 197 -1.04 -15.27 10.53
N MET A 198 -1.15 -14.47 9.46
CA MET A 198 -0.07 -13.64 8.94
C MET A 198 -0.15 -12.23 9.53
N PRO A 199 1.01 -11.56 9.77
CA PRO A 199 1.02 -10.11 9.90
C PRO A 199 0.66 -9.50 8.54
N VAL A 200 -0.21 -8.49 8.56
CA VAL A 200 -0.80 -7.90 7.36
C VAL A 200 -0.54 -6.41 7.31
N VAL A 201 -0.16 -5.92 6.14
CA VAL A 201 -0.11 -4.49 5.79
C VAL A 201 -0.98 -4.29 4.55
N ILE A 202 -1.96 -3.41 4.65
CA ILE A 202 -2.82 -2.97 3.55
C ILE A 202 -2.48 -1.52 3.28
N THR A 203 -2.21 -1.20 2.03
CA THR A 203 -1.89 0.15 1.60
C THR A 203 -2.58 0.43 0.27
N GLY A 204 -2.78 1.70 -0.07
CA GLY A 204 -3.42 2.04 -1.33
C GLY A 204 -4.15 3.36 -1.32
N ASP A 205 -4.68 3.72 -2.49
CA ASP A 205 -5.66 4.78 -2.64
C ASP A 205 -7.04 4.23 -2.21
N MET A 206 -7.38 4.49 -0.96
CA MET A 206 -8.65 4.03 -0.41
C MET A 206 -9.80 4.97 -0.74
N ASN A 207 -9.55 6.13 -1.36
CA ASN A 207 -10.58 7.14 -1.62
C ASN A 207 -11.43 7.50 -0.38
N ILE A 208 -10.88 7.38 0.83
CA ILE A 208 -11.58 7.63 2.09
C ILE A 208 -10.74 8.53 2.98
N ALA A 209 -11.23 9.73 3.22
CA ALA A 209 -10.76 10.60 4.29
C ALA A 209 -11.70 10.47 5.50
N MET A 210 -11.26 9.82 6.58
CA MET A 210 -12.12 9.44 7.71
C MET A 210 -12.79 10.63 8.40
N HIS A 211 -12.18 11.81 8.39
CA HIS A 211 -12.74 13.03 8.97
C HIS A 211 -14.02 13.51 8.26
N CYS A 212 -14.26 13.10 7.01
CA CYS A 212 -15.45 13.52 6.26
C CYS A 212 -16.23 12.38 5.56
N ASP A 213 -15.61 11.28 5.15
CA ASP A 213 -16.24 10.18 4.40
C ASP A 213 -16.84 9.09 5.30
N ILE A 214 -17.48 9.48 6.41
CA ILE A 214 -18.00 8.55 7.42
C ILE A 214 -19.00 7.51 6.88
N ASN A 215 -19.71 7.83 5.79
CA ASN A 215 -20.67 6.90 5.17
C ASN A 215 -20.00 5.71 4.46
N ALA A 216 -18.69 5.78 4.19
CA ALA A 216 -17.93 4.64 3.67
C ALA A 216 -17.68 3.58 4.76
N GLU A 217 -17.99 3.89 6.02
CA GLU A 217 -17.96 2.97 7.15
C GLU A 217 -16.59 2.30 7.36
N PHE A 218 -15.51 3.02 7.06
CA PHE A 218 -14.16 2.50 7.21
C PHE A 218 -13.83 2.07 8.64
N TYR A 219 -14.09 2.94 9.63
CA TYR A 219 -13.86 2.65 11.04
C TYR A 219 -14.60 1.38 11.50
N PRO A 220 -15.94 1.28 11.36
CA PRO A 220 -16.64 0.08 11.81
C PRO A 220 -16.22 -1.17 11.04
N VAL A 221 -15.96 -1.10 9.73
CA VAL A 221 -15.61 -2.29 8.93
C VAL A 221 -14.20 -2.78 9.23
N MET A 222 -13.19 -1.91 9.16
CA MET A 222 -11.78 -2.29 9.22
C MET A 222 -11.22 -2.26 10.64
N ILE A 223 -11.59 -1.27 11.45
CA ILE A 223 -10.96 -1.06 12.76
C ILE A 223 -11.73 -1.84 13.83
N GLU A 224 -13.00 -1.48 14.05
CA GLU A 224 -13.83 -2.06 15.11
C GLU A 224 -14.09 -3.56 14.89
N ASN A 225 -14.58 -3.93 13.69
CA ASN A 225 -14.99 -5.30 13.40
C ASN A 225 -13.96 -6.09 12.58
N GLY A 226 -12.93 -5.41 12.05
CA GLY A 226 -11.87 -6.04 11.25
C GLY A 226 -10.63 -6.40 12.06
N GLY A 227 -10.43 -5.80 13.24
CA GLY A 227 -9.24 -6.03 14.06
C GLY A 227 -7.97 -5.44 13.46
N PHE A 228 -8.10 -4.49 12.54
CA PHE A 228 -6.98 -3.73 12.00
C PHE A 228 -6.79 -2.41 12.74
N LYS A 229 -5.65 -1.76 12.51
CA LYS A 229 -5.32 -0.42 12.95
C LYS A 229 -4.94 0.45 11.76
N ASP A 230 -5.23 1.75 11.82
CA ASP A 230 -4.82 2.73 10.81
C ASP A 230 -3.56 3.46 11.28
N ALA A 231 -2.49 3.43 10.48
CA ALA A 231 -1.17 3.92 10.90
C ALA A 231 -1.15 5.45 11.13
N TRP A 232 -1.89 6.23 10.33
CA TRP A 232 -2.00 7.68 10.56
C TRP A 232 -2.70 7.96 11.90
N SER A 233 -3.81 7.26 12.17
CA SER A 233 -4.56 7.42 13.41
C SER A 233 -3.71 7.03 14.63
N GLU A 234 -3.01 5.90 14.57
CA GLU A 234 -2.16 5.42 15.67
C GLU A 234 -0.93 6.33 15.92
N TYR A 235 -0.26 6.80 14.85
CA TYR A 235 1.00 7.56 15.00
C TYR A 235 0.79 9.08 15.02
N CYS A 236 0.04 9.65 14.07
CA CYS A 236 -0.14 11.09 13.95
C CYS A 236 -1.23 11.63 14.88
N ASN A 237 -2.27 10.83 15.17
CA ASN A 237 -3.45 11.24 15.92
C ASN A 237 -3.57 10.56 17.29
N ASP A 238 -2.47 10.08 17.87
CA ASP A 238 -2.39 9.55 19.23
C ASP A 238 -3.42 8.41 19.50
N GLY A 239 -3.69 7.58 18.50
CA GLY A 239 -4.67 6.47 18.58
C GLY A 239 -6.13 6.91 18.50
N VAL A 240 -6.41 8.17 18.17
CA VAL A 240 -7.77 8.69 18.01
C VAL A 240 -8.26 8.44 16.59
N TYR A 241 -9.43 7.81 16.49
CA TYR A 241 -10.13 7.58 15.23
C TYR A 241 -11.35 8.50 15.12
N PHE A 242 -11.63 8.98 13.91
CA PHE A 242 -12.86 9.72 13.63
C PHE A 242 -14.01 8.74 13.41
N THR A 243 -15.01 8.79 14.29
CA THR A 243 -16.26 8.02 14.18
C THR A 243 -17.40 8.84 13.58
N ASP A 244 -17.23 10.16 13.54
CA ASP A 244 -18.20 11.13 13.06
C ASP A 244 -17.50 12.18 12.20
N ARG A 245 -18.26 12.80 11.29
CA ARG A 245 -17.74 13.88 10.45
C ARG A 245 -17.33 15.05 11.34
N LEU A 246 -16.09 15.51 11.18
CA LEU A 246 -15.59 16.66 11.93
C LEU A 246 -16.38 17.93 11.58
N SER A 247 -16.60 18.77 12.59
CA SER A 247 -17.10 20.12 12.38
C SER A 247 -16.04 20.97 11.65
N ALA A 248 -16.46 22.10 11.06
CA ALA A 248 -15.52 23.01 10.40
C ALA A 248 -14.46 23.58 11.36
N GLU A 249 -14.81 23.76 12.64
CA GLU A 249 -13.88 24.24 13.67
C GLU A 249 -12.82 23.17 14.00
N GLN A 250 -13.26 21.92 14.22
CA GLN A 250 -12.33 20.80 14.44
C GLN A 250 -11.42 20.62 13.22
N ASN A 251 -11.97 20.66 12.01
CA ASN A 251 -11.18 20.55 10.79
C ASN A 251 -10.11 21.65 10.70
N ALA A 252 -10.45 22.89 11.06
CA ALA A 252 -9.49 24.00 11.08
C ALA A 252 -8.36 23.80 12.12
N GLU A 253 -8.65 23.19 13.27
CA GLU A 253 -7.63 22.84 14.26
C GLU A 253 -6.66 21.78 13.72
N TYR A 254 -7.17 20.75 13.04
CA TYR A 254 -6.35 19.72 12.39
C TYR A 254 -5.51 20.30 11.25
N GLU A 255 -6.09 21.14 10.40
CA GLU A 255 -5.36 21.85 9.35
C GLU A 255 -4.26 22.77 9.91
N ALA A 256 -4.51 23.44 11.05
CA ALA A 256 -3.49 24.24 11.71
C ALA A 256 -2.35 23.38 12.28
N LYS A 257 -2.66 22.17 12.79
CA LYS A 257 -1.68 21.23 13.37
C LYS A 257 -0.81 20.56 12.31
N PHE A 258 -1.42 20.04 11.24
CA PHE A 258 -0.73 19.21 10.25
C PHE A 258 -0.46 19.91 8.91
N GLY A 259 -1.00 21.12 8.73
CA GLY A 259 -0.90 21.90 7.51
C GLY A 259 -2.11 21.72 6.59
N GLY A 260 -2.63 22.82 6.05
CA GLY A 260 -3.68 22.84 5.04
C GLY A 260 -3.15 22.70 3.60
N GLY A 261 -4.01 22.27 2.68
CA GLY A 261 -3.71 22.14 1.24
C GLY A 261 -4.62 21.13 0.52
N TYR A 262 -4.68 21.24 -0.81
CA TYR A 262 -5.39 20.27 -1.67
C TYR A 262 -4.75 18.88 -1.49
N TRP A 263 -5.59 17.85 -1.29
CA TRP A 263 -5.22 16.44 -0.98
C TRP A 263 -4.54 16.16 0.36
N GLY A 264 -4.82 16.95 1.40
CA GLY A 264 -4.67 16.52 2.80
C GLY A 264 -3.22 16.16 3.19
N ARG A 265 -2.56 17.06 3.93
CA ARG A 265 -1.32 16.68 4.65
C ARG A 265 -1.61 15.83 5.89
N TRP A 266 -2.88 15.53 6.13
CA TRP A 266 -3.39 14.70 7.20
C TRP A 266 -4.67 14.02 6.75
N ASP A 267 -4.89 12.81 7.25
CA ASP A 267 -6.10 12.00 6.98
C ASP A 267 -6.51 11.97 5.48
N SER A 268 -5.52 11.86 4.58
CA SER A 268 -5.76 11.75 3.13
C SER A 268 -6.38 10.40 2.78
N VAL A 269 -6.61 10.20 1.48
CA VAL A 269 -7.21 8.99 0.91
C VAL A 269 -6.21 7.85 0.78
N GLU A 270 -4.91 8.13 0.72
CA GLU A 270 -3.86 7.12 0.79
C GLU A 270 -3.63 6.72 2.24
N ARG A 271 -3.68 5.41 2.53
CA ARG A 271 -3.62 4.89 3.91
C ARG A 271 -2.69 3.71 4.04
N VAL A 272 -2.24 3.47 5.27
CA VAL A 272 -1.69 2.18 5.71
C VAL A 272 -2.56 1.67 6.85
N VAL A 273 -3.10 0.48 6.64
CA VAL A 273 -3.88 -0.27 7.62
C VAL A 273 -3.12 -1.55 7.91
N TYR A 274 -3.00 -1.95 9.17
CA TYR A 274 -2.16 -3.07 9.54
C TYR A 274 -2.78 -3.93 10.63
N ARG A 275 -2.30 -5.17 10.71
CA ARG A 275 -2.65 -6.13 11.76
C ARG A 275 -1.44 -6.99 12.09
N SER A 276 -1.03 -6.99 13.36
CA SER A 276 -0.03 -7.91 13.91
C SER A 276 -0.51 -9.36 13.87
N SER A 277 0.42 -10.32 13.87
CA SER A 277 0.10 -11.73 14.14
C SER A 277 0.38 -12.06 15.61
N SER A 278 0.21 -13.34 15.98
CA SER A 278 0.50 -13.80 17.35
C SER A 278 1.98 -13.69 17.76
N ASN A 279 2.90 -13.67 16.80
CA ASN A 279 4.34 -13.71 16.99
C ASN A 279 5.10 -12.62 16.21
N VAL A 280 4.38 -11.73 15.50
CA VAL A 280 4.95 -10.57 14.82
C VAL A 280 4.12 -9.34 15.17
N GLU A 281 4.73 -8.39 15.84
CA GLU A 281 4.15 -7.09 16.15
C GLU A 281 4.57 -6.06 15.09
N LEU A 282 3.58 -5.35 14.54
CA LEU A 282 3.78 -4.20 13.65
C LEU A 282 3.43 -2.93 14.43
N THR A 283 4.37 -1.99 14.50
CA THR A 283 4.15 -0.70 15.20
C THR A 283 4.61 0.46 14.32
N PRO A 284 3.72 1.41 13.95
CA PRO A 284 4.12 2.58 13.17
C PRO A 284 5.04 3.46 14.00
N THR A 285 6.20 3.80 13.43
CA THR A 285 7.21 4.68 14.01
C THR A 285 7.41 5.97 13.21
N ASP A 286 6.87 6.02 12.00
CA ASP A 286 6.70 7.25 11.24
C ASP A 286 5.52 7.15 10.27
N PHE A 287 4.85 8.27 10.01
CA PHE A 287 3.82 8.39 8.97
C PHE A 287 3.78 9.82 8.46
N ARG A 288 3.76 9.99 7.13
CA ARG A 288 3.66 11.30 6.50
C ARG A 288 3.12 11.24 5.08
N TYR A 289 2.54 12.35 4.65
CA TYR A 289 2.22 12.64 3.26
C TYR A 289 3.27 13.59 2.68
N GLU A 290 3.86 13.21 1.56
CA GLU A 290 4.83 14.01 0.81
C GLU A 290 4.23 14.48 -0.52
N ASP A 291 4.36 15.77 -0.80
CA ASP A 291 3.95 16.36 -2.08
C ASP A 291 5.08 16.23 -3.10
N TYR A 292 4.99 15.20 -3.94
CA TYR A 292 5.98 14.92 -4.98
C TYR A 292 5.90 15.90 -6.16
N ASN A 293 4.83 16.70 -6.29
CA ASN A 293 4.73 17.71 -7.35
C ASN A 293 5.66 18.90 -7.10
N ASN A 294 5.92 19.20 -5.83
CA ASN A 294 6.73 20.34 -5.40
C ASN A 294 8.16 19.96 -4.95
N ARG A 295 8.52 18.67 -4.95
CA ARG A 295 9.82 18.19 -4.43
C ARG A 295 11.02 18.69 -5.26
N ASP A 296 10.94 18.56 -6.59
CA ASP A 296 12.10 18.76 -7.49
C ASP A 296 11.83 19.77 -8.63
N GLY A 297 10.79 20.59 -8.52
CA GLY A 297 10.46 21.62 -9.51
C GLY A 297 9.94 21.09 -10.85
N HIS A 298 9.47 19.85 -10.89
CA HIS A 298 8.94 19.21 -12.10
C HIS A 298 7.50 19.62 -12.45
N GLY A 299 6.79 20.28 -11.53
CA GLY A 299 5.37 20.61 -11.67
C GLY A 299 4.47 19.41 -11.32
N ALA A 300 3.22 19.43 -11.77
CA ALA A 300 2.28 18.34 -11.51
C ALA A 300 2.74 17.03 -12.19
N VAL A 301 3.10 16.03 -11.37
CA VAL A 301 3.48 14.67 -11.77
C VAL A 301 2.35 13.69 -11.50
N THR A 302 1.69 13.83 -10.35
CA THR A 302 0.47 13.11 -9.95
C THR A 302 -0.53 14.12 -9.40
N ASP A 303 -1.81 13.78 -9.38
CA ASP A 303 -2.82 14.56 -8.67
C ASP A 303 -3.03 14.10 -7.22
N HIS A 304 -2.23 13.18 -6.71
CA HIS A 304 -2.28 12.70 -5.32
C HIS A 304 -1.03 13.07 -4.52
N ASN A 305 -1.11 13.06 -3.19
CA ASN A 305 0.08 13.06 -2.35
C ASN A 305 0.64 11.63 -2.23
N VAL A 306 1.94 11.52 -1.99
CA VAL A 306 2.58 10.22 -1.72
C VAL A 306 2.55 9.97 -0.23
N MET A 307 1.98 8.85 0.18
CA MET A 307 1.97 8.43 1.58
C MET A 307 3.20 7.55 1.86
N ILE A 308 3.88 7.82 2.98
CA ILE A 308 5.00 7.03 3.47
C ILE A 308 4.72 6.62 4.92
N CYS A 309 4.93 5.36 5.25
CA CYS A 309 4.88 4.84 6.62
C CYS A 309 6.14 4.02 6.93
N GLU A 310 6.68 4.20 8.13
CA GLU A 310 7.67 3.31 8.73
C GLU A 310 7.00 2.49 9.82
N LEU A 311 7.17 1.16 9.76
CA LEU A 311 6.73 0.21 10.77
C LEU A 311 7.97 -0.45 11.39
N THR A 312 8.02 -0.57 12.70
CA THR A 312 8.87 -1.55 13.35
C THR A 312 8.19 -2.91 13.29
N VAL A 313 8.92 -3.93 12.83
CA VAL A 313 8.50 -5.33 12.75
C VAL A 313 9.24 -6.10 13.83
N THR A 314 8.55 -6.43 14.92
CA THR A 314 9.12 -7.17 16.05
C THR A 314 8.66 -8.62 16.04
N ALA A 315 9.59 -9.55 15.83
CA ALA A 315 9.34 -10.99 15.75
C ALA A 315 9.72 -11.68 17.05
N ASN A 316 8.74 -12.27 17.75
CA ASN A 316 8.94 -12.95 19.02
C ASN A 316 8.70 -14.45 18.84
N ASP A 317 9.76 -15.27 18.97
CA ASP A 317 9.72 -16.71 18.71
C ASP A 317 9.09 -17.05 17.34
N TYR A 318 9.33 -16.19 16.35
CA TYR A 318 8.74 -16.34 15.03
C TYR A 318 9.34 -17.53 14.30
N VAL A 319 8.45 -18.39 13.81
CA VAL A 319 8.78 -19.45 12.86
C VAL A 319 7.92 -19.21 11.63
N ALA A 320 8.57 -19.11 10.47
CA ALA A 320 7.85 -18.91 9.22
C ALA A 320 6.80 -20.00 9.02
N PRO A 321 5.55 -19.65 8.67
CA PRO A 321 4.52 -20.65 8.45
C PRO A 321 4.91 -21.54 7.27
N ALA A 322 4.54 -22.81 7.36
CA ALA A 322 4.80 -23.80 6.32
C ALA A 322 3.85 -23.62 5.12
N ILE A 323 4.04 -22.54 4.37
CA ILE A 323 3.31 -22.22 3.15
C ILE A 323 4.23 -22.34 1.93
N ASP A 324 3.67 -22.69 0.79
CA ASP A 324 4.41 -22.66 -0.46
C ASP A 324 4.67 -21.21 -0.88
N LEU A 325 5.94 -20.87 -1.14
CA LEU A 325 6.36 -19.55 -1.61
C LEU A 325 6.48 -19.55 -3.13
N ASN A 326 5.33 -19.36 -3.80
CA ASN A 326 5.23 -19.40 -5.25
C ASN A 326 5.64 -18.06 -5.86
N LYS A 327 6.65 -18.06 -6.73
CA LYS A 327 6.99 -16.88 -7.53
C LYS A 327 5.92 -16.62 -8.58
N GLN A 328 5.65 -15.35 -8.86
CA GLN A 328 4.75 -14.97 -9.94
C GLN A 328 5.21 -15.58 -11.26
N GLN A 329 4.29 -16.24 -11.95
CA GLN A 329 4.53 -16.74 -13.29
C GLN A 329 4.06 -15.72 -14.32
N LYS A 330 4.76 -15.64 -15.46
CA LYS A 330 4.27 -14.84 -16.57
C LYS A 330 2.98 -15.45 -17.10
N GLU A 331 1.95 -14.63 -17.23
CA GLU A 331 0.71 -15.03 -17.88
C GLU A 331 1.02 -15.56 -19.29
N PRO A 332 0.56 -16.78 -19.64
CA PRO A 332 0.71 -17.30 -20.99
C PRO A 332 0.11 -16.35 -22.03
N PHE A 333 0.76 -16.24 -23.18
CA PHE A 333 0.34 -15.28 -24.22
C PHE A 333 -1.11 -15.50 -24.70
N ALA A 334 -1.54 -16.76 -24.81
CA ALA A 334 -2.91 -17.10 -25.19
C ALA A 334 -3.93 -16.65 -24.14
N ASP A 335 -3.67 -16.91 -22.87
CA ASP A 335 -4.54 -16.50 -21.76
C ASP A 335 -4.66 -14.98 -21.69
N ARG A 336 -3.54 -14.26 -21.90
CA ARG A 336 -3.53 -12.81 -21.97
C ARG A 336 -4.41 -12.27 -23.11
N ILE A 337 -4.39 -12.91 -24.29
CA ILE A 337 -5.29 -12.55 -25.39
C ILE A 337 -6.75 -12.78 -24.99
N VAL A 338 -7.07 -13.96 -24.45
CA VAL A 338 -8.43 -14.30 -24.03
C VAL A 338 -8.95 -13.32 -22.98
N ARG A 339 -8.14 -13.00 -21.97
CA ARG A 339 -8.45 -12.00 -20.94
C ARG A 339 -8.67 -10.62 -21.54
N THR A 340 -7.78 -10.18 -22.44
CA THR A 340 -7.89 -8.89 -23.13
C THR A 340 -9.21 -8.78 -23.90
N VAL A 341 -9.56 -9.79 -24.69
CA VAL A 341 -10.82 -9.81 -25.46
C VAL A 341 -12.02 -9.80 -24.54
N LYS A 342 -12.03 -10.65 -23.52
CA LYS A 342 -13.13 -10.74 -22.53
C LYS A 342 -13.36 -9.41 -21.82
N LEU A 343 -12.31 -8.79 -21.30
CA LEU A 343 -12.41 -7.54 -20.52
C LEU A 343 -12.77 -6.35 -21.40
N THR A 344 -12.20 -6.27 -22.61
CA THR A 344 -12.59 -5.24 -23.58
C THR A 344 -14.06 -5.36 -23.98
N ALA A 345 -14.52 -6.57 -24.28
CA ALA A 345 -15.92 -6.83 -24.61
C ALA A 345 -16.86 -6.49 -23.44
N ARG A 346 -16.48 -6.85 -22.21
CA ARG A 346 -17.21 -6.48 -20.98
C ARG A 346 -17.32 -4.96 -20.82
N CYS A 347 -16.22 -4.24 -21.02
CA CYS A 347 -16.18 -2.78 -20.96
C CYS A 347 -17.13 -2.15 -22.00
N ILE A 348 -17.03 -2.56 -23.27
CA ILE A 348 -17.93 -2.09 -24.34
C ILE A 348 -19.39 -2.38 -24.00
N TYR A 349 -19.69 -3.60 -23.53
CA TYR A 349 -21.05 -3.98 -23.14
C TYR A 349 -21.59 -3.08 -22.01
N ARG A 350 -20.78 -2.81 -20.97
CA ARG A 350 -21.14 -1.91 -19.87
C ARG A 350 -21.44 -0.50 -20.39
N ILE A 351 -20.56 0.07 -21.21
CA ILE A 351 -20.74 1.40 -21.83
C ILE A 351 -22.05 1.48 -22.61
N LEU A 352 -22.31 0.51 -23.49
CA LEU A 352 -23.54 0.51 -24.31
C LEU A 352 -24.79 0.37 -23.45
N THR A 353 -24.75 -0.49 -22.44
CA THR A 353 -25.89 -0.71 -21.53
C THR A 353 -26.22 0.55 -20.74
N ASP A 354 -25.20 1.20 -20.18
CA ASP A 354 -25.35 2.43 -19.40
C ASP A 354 -25.83 3.60 -20.27
N LEU A 355 -25.24 3.77 -21.47
CA LEU A 355 -25.68 4.77 -22.44
C LEU A 355 -27.17 4.61 -22.79
N ILE A 356 -27.62 3.38 -23.07
CA ILE A 356 -29.02 3.09 -23.38
C ILE A 356 -29.91 3.43 -22.18
N ALA A 357 -29.50 3.10 -20.96
CA ALA A 357 -30.25 3.41 -19.75
C ALA A 357 -30.40 4.94 -19.57
N LYS A 358 -29.32 5.70 -19.73
CA LYS A 358 -29.30 7.16 -19.62
C LYS A 358 -30.12 7.86 -20.72
N ILE A 359 -30.15 7.31 -21.93
CA ILE A 359 -31.05 7.81 -22.98
C ILE A 359 -32.51 7.57 -22.60
N LYS A 360 -32.84 6.37 -22.09
CA LYS A 360 -34.21 6.01 -21.69
C LYS A 360 -34.72 6.81 -20.50
N SER A 361 -33.85 7.15 -19.56
CA SER A 361 -34.19 7.99 -18.40
C SER A 361 -34.36 9.48 -18.76
N GLY A 362 -33.91 9.89 -19.96
CA GLY A 362 -33.89 11.28 -20.38
C GLY A 362 -32.69 12.08 -19.86
N GLU A 363 -31.75 11.43 -19.15
CA GLU A 363 -30.51 12.05 -18.69
C GLU A 363 -29.61 12.48 -19.86
N ILE A 364 -29.59 11.68 -20.94
CA ILE A 364 -28.94 12.02 -22.21
C ILE A 364 -30.00 12.22 -23.29
N THR A 365 -30.07 13.42 -23.83
CA THR A 365 -30.90 13.71 -25.01
C THR A 365 -30.02 13.71 -26.26
N ILE A 366 -30.26 12.77 -27.18
CA ILE A 366 -29.67 12.81 -28.52
C ILE A 366 -30.49 13.81 -29.34
N LYS A 367 -29.87 14.93 -29.73
CA LYS A 367 -30.47 15.91 -30.64
C LYS A 367 -30.27 15.51 -32.10
#